data_AF-A0A7X3PGS5-F1
#
_entry.id   AF-A0A7X3PGS5-F1
#
_cell.length_a   1.000
_cell.length_b   1.000
_cell.length_c   1.000
_cell.angle_alpha   90.00
_cell.angle_beta   90.00
_cell.angle_gamma   90.00
#
_symmetry.space_group_name_H-M   'P 1'
#
loop_
_entity.id
_entity.type
_entity.pdbx_description
1 polymer ?
#
loop_
_entity_poly.entity_id
_entity_poly.type
_entity_poly.pdbx_seq_one_letter_code
_entity_poly.pdbx_strand_id
1 'polypeptide(L)'
;MAKEKFERTKPHVNVGTIGHVDHGKTTLTAAITQVQAQKGYGEYVAFDQIDKAPEERERGITIATAHVEYESEGRHYAHVDCPGHADYVKNMITGAAQMDGAIVVVSAADGPMPQTREHILLARQVNVPYIVVFLNKVDQVDDEELLDLVELEVRELLSEYEFPGDDVPVVRGSALHALESGDPGAPETACIGELMDALDSYIPVPERATDKPFLMPVEDVFTITGRGTVVTGRIERGVVKTGEGVELVGLGSEKKTVVTGVEMFRKILDEGQAGDNAGLLLRGVAKTEVERGMVVAHPQSITPHRKFSAEVYVLTKNEGGRHTPFFNGYRPQFYFRTTDVTGSAELPEGVEMVMPGDNVNMAVELIAPIAMEENLRFAIREGGRTVGAGVVTAIHD
;
A
#
# COMPACT_ATOMS: atom_id res chain seq x y z
N MET A 1 -28.64 -5.48 -14.23
CA MET A 1 -28.18 -6.86 -13.97
C MET A 1 -27.98 -6.99 -12.46
N ALA A 2 -28.37 -8.12 -11.85
CA ALA A 2 -28.05 -8.34 -10.45
C ALA A 2 -26.52 -8.39 -10.31
N LYS A 3 -25.95 -7.71 -9.32
CA LYS A 3 -24.52 -7.81 -9.03
C LYS A 3 -24.21 -9.24 -8.58
N GLU A 4 -23.10 -9.77 -9.07
CA GLU A 4 -22.62 -11.08 -8.67
C GLU A 4 -22.27 -11.11 -7.17
N LYS A 5 -22.39 -12.28 -6.55
CA LYS A 5 -22.00 -12.50 -5.16
C LYS A 5 -20.55 -12.99 -5.13
N PHE A 6 -19.72 -12.41 -4.26
CA PHE A 6 -18.36 -12.88 -4.09
C PHE A 6 -18.35 -14.21 -3.32
N GLU A 7 -17.74 -15.24 -3.88
CA GLU A 7 -17.59 -16.55 -3.24
C GLU A 7 -16.16 -16.72 -2.72
N ARG A 8 -15.99 -16.90 -1.40
CA ARG A 8 -14.69 -17.13 -0.76
C ARG A 8 -14.24 -18.58 -0.94
N THR A 9 -13.82 -18.94 -2.16
CA THR A 9 -13.37 -20.31 -2.49
C THR A 9 -11.87 -20.51 -2.26
N LYS A 10 -11.06 -19.44 -2.33
CA LYS A 10 -9.60 -19.46 -2.17
C LYS A 10 -9.13 -18.51 -1.06
N PRO A 11 -8.00 -18.78 -0.40
CA PRO A 11 -7.35 -17.82 0.50
C PRO A 11 -7.06 -16.49 -0.19
N HIS A 12 -7.31 -15.39 0.52
CA HIS A 12 -7.17 -14.03 0.00
C HIS A 12 -5.85 -13.38 0.45
N VAL A 13 -5.06 -12.87 -0.50
CA VAL A 13 -3.79 -12.19 -0.25
C VAL A 13 -3.78 -10.84 -0.97
N ASN A 14 -3.34 -9.79 -0.27
CA ASN A 14 -3.14 -8.47 -0.85
C ASN A 14 -1.70 -8.34 -1.32
N VAL A 15 -1.51 -8.01 -2.60
CA VAL A 15 -0.20 -7.73 -3.17
C VAL A 15 -0.21 -6.38 -3.88
N GLY A 16 0.93 -5.92 -4.35
CA GLY A 16 0.98 -4.74 -5.18
C GLY A 16 2.36 -4.43 -5.72
N THR A 17 2.41 -3.66 -6.79
CA THR A 17 3.67 -3.26 -7.45
C THR A 17 4.21 -1.97 -6.87
N ILE A 18 5.50 -1.97 -6.54
CA ILE A 18 6.27 -0.81 -6.12
C ILE A 18 7.59 -0.76 -6.90
N GLY A 19 8.26 0.39 -6.91
CA GLY A 19 9.51 0.60 -7.63
C GLY A 19 9.53 1.93 -8.39
N HIS A 20 10.69 2.24 -8.97
CA HIS A 20 10.93 3.51 -9.65
C HIS A 20 9.97 3.77 -10.83
N VAL A 21 9.83 5.04 -11.19
CA VAL A 21 9.08 5.46 -12.38
C VAL A 21 9.65 4.76 -13.63
N ASP A 22 8.79 4.45 -14.60
CA ASP A 22 9.13 3.80 -15.87
C ASP A 22 9.77 2.40 -15.79
N HIS A 23 9.88 1.78 -14.61
CA HIS A 23 10.33 0.38 -14.49
C HIS A 23 9.27 -0.65 -14.94
N GLY A 24 8.06 -0.21 -15.28
CA GLY A 24 7.02 -1.06 -15.89
C GLY A 24 6.05 -1.73 -14.90
N LYS A 25 5.76 -1.10 -13.76
CA LYS A 25 4.78 -1.57 -12.77
C LYS A 25 3.41 -1.85 -13.39
N THR A 26 2.81 -0.84 -14.02
CA THR A 26 1.48 -0.91 -14.64
C THR A 26 1.44 -1.89 -15.81
N THR A 27 2.50 -1.98 -16.59
CA THR A 27 2.66 -2.99 -17.66
C THR A 27 2.66 -4.40 -17.09
N LEU A 28 3.41 -4.63 -16.00
CA LEU A 28 3.43 -5.91 -15.30
C LEU A 28 2.05 -6.26 -14.73
N THR A 29 1.37 -5.31 -14.10
CA THR A 29 0.00 -5.49 -13.58
C THR A 29 -0.96 -5.90 -14.70
N ALA A 30 -0.92 -5.22 -15.86
CA ALA A 30 -1.73 -5.59 -17.02
C ALA A 30 -1.39 -7.00 -17.53
N ALA A 31 -0.10 -7.35 -17.64
CA ALA A 31 0.36 -8.67 -18.08
C ALA A 31 -0.13 -9.79 -17.15
N ILE A 32 -0.06 -9.59 -15.83
CA ILE A 32 -0.59 -10.55 -14.85
C ILE A 32 -2.08 -10.79 -15.08
N THR A 33 -2.88 -9.71 -15.16
CA THR A 33 -4.33 -9.87 -15.38
C THR A 33 -4.65 -10.55 -16.71
N GLN A 34 -3.88 -10.28 -17.76
CA GLN A 34 -4.09 -10.91 -19.07
C GLN A 34 -3.80 -12.42 -19.03
N VAL A 35 -2.62 -12.80 -18.55
CA VAL A 35 -2.21 -14.22 -18.47
C VAL A 35 -3.14 -15.00 -17.56
N GLN A 36 -3.52 -14.45 -16.41
CA GLN A 36 -4.44 -15.12 -15.49
C GLN A 36 -5.87 -15.20 -16.06
N ALA A 37 -6.37 -14.16 -16.74
CA ALA A 37 -7.67 -14.23 -17.39
C ALA A 37 -7.73 -15.29 -18.49
N GLN A 38 -6.66 -15.47 -19.26
CA GLN A 38 -6.56 -16.50 -20.30
C GLN A 38 -6.55 -17.93 -19.71
N LYS A 39 -6.05 -18.09 -18.48
CA LYS A 39 -6.14 -19.33 -17.70
C LYS A 39 -7.50 -19.51 -17.00
N GLY A 40 -8.41 -18.54 -17.10
CA GLY A 40 -9.72 -18.57 -16.43
C GLY A 40 -9.70 -18.10 -14.97
N TYR A 41 -8.65 -17.41 -14.55
CA TYR A 41 -8.41 -16.96 -13.17
C TYR A 41 -8.62 -15.44 -12.99
N GLY A 42 -9.62 -14.87 -13.65
CA GLY A 42 -9.99 -13.45 -13.50
C GLY A 42 -10.39 -12.79 -14.82
N GLU A 43 -10.46 -11.46 -14.81
CA GLU A 43 -10.72 -10.64 -15.99
C GLU A 43 -9.48 -9.83 -16.37
N TYR A 44 -9.24 -9.68 -17.67
CA TYR A 44 -8.14 -8.85 -18.16
C TYR A 44 -8.44 -7.37 -17.94
N VAL A 45 -7.47 -6.65 -17.36
CA VAL A 45 -7.51 -5.20 -17.20
C VAL A 45 -6.39 -4.59 -18.03
N ALA A 46 -6.75 -3.83 -19.08
CA ALA A 46 -5.78 -3.20 -19.95
C ALA A 46 -5.01 -2.07 -19.26
N PHE A 47 -3.80 -1.80 -19.73
CA PHE A 47 -2.93 -0.73 -19.22
C PHE A 47 -3.66 0.61 -19.03
N ASP A 48 -4.44 1.02 -20.04
CA ASP A 48 -5.16 2.30 -20.02
C ASP A 48 -6.38 2.31 -19.08
N GLN A 49 -6.81 1.15 -18.60
CA GLN A 49 -7.87 1.00 -17.59
C GLN A 49 -7.31 1.00 -16.17
N ILE A 50 -6.03 0.67 -16.01
CA ILE A 50 -5.28 0.82 -14.76
C ILE A 50 -4.94 2.32 -14.61
N ASP A 51 -4.25 2.90 -15.60
CA ASP A 51 -3.97 4.35 -15.72
C ASP A 51 -5.14 5.08 -16.40
N LYS A 52 -6.29 5.11 -15.71
CA LYS A 52 -7.56 5.60 -16.26
C LYS A 52 -7.73 7.12 -16.17
N ALA A 53 -7.01 7.82 -15.31
CA ALA A 53 -7.21 9.25 -15.15
C ALA A 53 -6.70 10.00 -16.40
N PRO A 54 -7.40 11.04 -16.88
CA PRO A 54 -6.95 11.81 -18.04
C PRO A 54 -5.53 12.36 -17.90
N GLU A 55 -5.14 12.77 -16.68
CA GLU A 55 -3.81 13.27 -16.36
C GLU A 55 -2.73 12.17 -16.42
N GLU A 56 -3.07 10.93 -16.04
CA GLU A 56 -2.16 9.77 -16.13
C GLU A 56 -1.86 9.44 -17.59
N ARG A 57 -2.90 9.42 -18.44
CA ARG A 57 -2.76 9.16 -19.88
C ARG A 57 -1.96 10.22 -20.61
N GLU A 58 -2.09 11.49 -20.21
CA GLU A 58 -1.35 12.61 -20.83
C GLU A 58 0.12 12.62 -20.41
N ARG A 59 0.41 12.29 -19.14
CA ARG A 59 1.77 12.31 -18.60
C ARG A 59 2.52 10.99 -18.73
N GLY A 60 1.82 9.89 -19.01
CA GLY A 60 2.41 8.55 -19.09
C GLY A 60 2.91 8.01 -17.74
N ILE A 61 2.35 8.51 -16.62
CA ILE A 61 2.74 8.10 -15.28
C ILE A 61 1.48 7.78 -14.44
N THR A 62 1.54 6.74 -13.63
CA THR A 62 0.53 6.44 -12.62
C THR A 62 0.52 7.52 -11.53
N ILE A 63 -0.66 8.01 -11.18
CA ILE A 63 -0.86 9.09 -10.19
C ILE A 63 -1.66 8.53 -9.01
N ALA A 64 -2.76 7.85 -9.28
CA ALA A 64 -3.62 7.22 -8.28
C ALA A 64 -3.28 5.74 -8.12
N THR A 65 -3.57 5.17 -6.95
CA THR A 65 -3.52 3.72 -6.77
C THR A 65 -4.65 3.08 -7.58
N ALA A 66 -4.32 2.00 -8.29
CA ALA A 66 -5.30 1.20 -9.01
C ALA A 66 -5.42 -0.17 -8.36
N HIS A 67 -6.67 -0.64 -8.20
CA HIS A 67 -6.98 -1.94 -7.60
C HIS A 67 -7.49 -2.88 -8.70
N VAL A 68 -6.79 -4.00 -8.89
CA VAL A 68 -7.20 -5.07 -9.82
C VAL A 68 -7.32 -6.41 -9.08
N GLU A 69 -8.18 -7.30 -9.57
CA GLU A 69 -8.35 -8.65 -9.04
C GLU A 69 -7.87 -9.69 -10.05
N TYR A 70 -7.23 -10.74 -9.56
CA TYR A 70 -6.91 -11.95 -10.30
C TYR A 70 -6.70 -13.10 -9.30
N GLU A 71 -6.65 -14.32 -9.79
CA GLU A 71 -6.44 -15.51 -8.98
C GLU A 71 -5.26 -16.32 -9.52
N SER A 72 -4.73 -17.22 -8.71
CA SER A 72 -3.94 -18.38 -9.16
C SER A 72 -4.77 -19.65 -8.94
N GLU A 73 -4.18 -20.82 -9.16
CA GLU A 73 -4.81 -22.08 -8.74
C GLU A 73 -5.08 -22.12 -7.23
N GLY A 74 -4.14 -21.62 -6.43
CA GLY A 74 -4.17 -21.74 -4.98
C GLY A 74 -4.84 -20.57 -4.26
N ARG A 75 -4.88 -19.37 -4.84
CA ARG A 75 -5.19 -18.13 -4.10
C ARG A 75 -5.98 -17.11 -4.91
N HIS A 76 -6.68 -16.23 -4.21
CA HIS A 76 -7.26 -15.00 -4.77
C HIS A 76 -6.39 -13.81 -4.38
N TYR A 77 -6.09 -12.94 -5.34
CA TYR A 77 -5.28 -11.75 -5.15
C TYR A 77 -6.09 -10.47 -5.34
N ALA A 78 -5.92 -9.53 -4.42
CA ALA A 78 -6.17 -8.13 -4.68
C ALA A 78 -4.83 -7.45 -4.90
N HIS A 79 -4.66 -6.78 -6.03
CA HIS A 79 -3.41 -6.14 -6.41
C HIS A 79 -3.56 -4.62 -6.42
N VAL A 80 -2.68 -3.93 -5.71
CA VAL A 80 -2.60 -2.47 -5.66
C VAL A 80 -1.41 -1.98 -6.51
N ASP A 81 -1.69 -1.41 -7.68
CA ASP A 81 -0.66 -0.79 -8.53
C ASP A 81 -0.32 0.60 -7.98
N CYS A 82 0.92 0.80 -7.54
CA CYS A 82 1.33 2.04 -6.89
C CYS A 82 2.16 2.95 -7.83
N PRO A 83 2.03 4.28 -7.71
CA PRO A 83 2.82 5.22 -8.49
C PRO A 83 4.30 5.19 -8.10
N GLY A 84 5.20 5.35 -9.08
CA GLY A 84 6.67 5.35 -8.88
C GLY A 84 7.34 6.71 -8.90
N HIS A 85 6.59 7.78 -9.18
CA HIS A 85 7.13 9.13 -9.27
C HIS A 85 7.19 9.78 -7.89
N ALA A 86 8.25 10.55 -7.61
CA ALA A 86 8.53 11.14 -6.28
C ALA A 86 7.34 11.97 -5.74
N ASP A 87 6.70 12.75 -6.62
CA ASP A 87 5.57 13.62 -6.26
C ASP A 87 4.34 12.86 -5.75
N TYR A 88 4.21 11.56 -6.10
CA TYR A 88 3.05 10.73 -5.78
C TYR A 88 3.33 9.64 -4.75
N VAL A 89 4.50 9.69 -4.08
CA VAL A 89 4.88 8.75 -3.02
C VAL A 89 3.84 8.65 -1.90
N LYS A 90 3.05 9.72 -1.65
CA LYS A 90 1.95 9.67 -0.66
C LYS A 90 0.89 8.60 -0.99
N ASN A 91 0.63 8.38 -2.27
CA ASN A 91 -0.33 7.38 -2.72
C ASN A 91 0.29 6.00 -2.65
N MET A 92 1.58 5.88 -2.93
CA MET A 92 2.33 4.63 -2.72
C MET A 92 2.32 4.19 -1.25
N ILE A 93 2.57 5.09 -0.29
CA ILE A 93 2.52 4.76 1.16
C ILE A 93 1.16 4.18 1.55
N THR A 94 0.08 4.80 1.08
CA THR A 94 -1.28 4.33 1.35
C THR A 94 -1.61 3.00 0.66
N GLY A 95 -1.06 2.73 -0.53
CA GLY A 95 -1.20 1.44 -1.20
C GLY A 95 -0.36 0.34 -0.52
N ALA A 96 0.90 0.63 -0.19
CA ALA A 96 1.82 -0.30 0.46
C ALA A 96 1.35 -0.74 1.84
N ALA A 97 0.70 0.15 2.60
CA ALA A 97 0.08 -0.21 3.88
C ALA A 97 -0.99 -1.32 3.76
N GLN A 98 -1.47 -1.61 2.55
CA GLN A 98 -2.48 -2.63 2.27
C GLN A 98 -1.86 -3.97 1.84
N MET A 99 -0.55 -4.05 1.63
CA MET A 99 0.09 -5.23 1.05
C MET A 99 0.45 -6.25 2.14
N ASP A 100 0.09 -7.52 1.92
CA ASP A 100 0.62 -8.68 2.65
C ASP A 100 1.98 -9.11 2.07
N GLY A 101 2.27 -8.71 0.83
CA GLY A 101 3.62 -8.68 0.27
C GLY A 101 3.67 -7.81 -0.98
N ALA A 102 4.84 -7.27 -1.31
CA ALA A 102 5.02 -6.36 -2.43
C ALA A 102 5.83 -7.00 -3.56
N ILE A 103 5.54 -6.58 -4.79
CA ILE A 103 6.33 -6.88 -5.98
C ILE A 103 7.20 -5.65 -6.27
N VAL A 104 8.50 -5.75 -6.02
CA VAL A 104 9.46 -4.69 -6.36
C VAL A 104 9.86 -4.86 -7.82
N VAL A 105 9.45 -3.91 -8.66
CA VAL A 105 9.74 -3.91 -10.09
C VAL A 105 11.00 -3.09 -10.35
N VAL A 106 12.04 -3.76 -10.88
CA VAL A 106 13.32 -3.15 -11.21
C VAL A 106 13.60 -3.32 -12.70
N SER A 107 13.94 -2.25 -13.40
CA SER A 107 14.38 -2.33 -14.80
C SER A 107 15.79 -2.90 -14.85
N ALA A 108 16.00 -3.98 -15.60
CA ALA A 108 17.32 -4.57 -15.84
C ALA A 108 18.29 -3.60 -16.54
N ALA A 109 17.76 -2.69 -17.36
CA ALA A 109 18.56 -1.69 -18.07
C ALA A 109 19.02 -0.53 -17.16
N ASP A 110 18.25 -0.22 -16.11
CA ASP A 110 18.49 0.96 -15.25
C ASP A 110 19.07 0.59 -13.87
N GLY A 111 18.77 -0.62 -13.39
CA GLY A 111 19.12 -1.06 -12.04
C GLY A 111 18.33 -0.36 -10.91
N PRO A 112 18.79 -0.46 -9.66
CA PRO A 112 18.12 0.15 -8.51
C PRO A 112 18.30 1.68 -8.46
N MET A 113 17.21 2.38 -8.77
CA MET A 113 17.12 3.84 -8.80
C MET A 113 16.66 4.45 -7.44
N PRO A 114 16.73 5.79 -7.23
CA PRO A 114 16.43 6.40 -5.92
C PRO A 114 15.07 6.01 -5.34
N GLN A 115 14.01 5.96 -6.15
CA GLN A 115 12.67 5.58 -5.71
C GLN A 115 12.57 4.07 -5.44
N THR A 116 13.41 3.22 -6.05
CA THR A 116 13.50 1.81 -5.64
C THR A 116 13.92 1.71 -4.17
N ARG A 117 14.94 2.47 -3.77
CA ARG A 117 15.38 2.53 -2.36
C ARG A 117 14.30 3.11 -1.45
N GLU A 118 13.74 4.26 -1.84
CA GLU A 118 12.69 4.92 -1.05
C GLU A 118 11.46 4.01 -0.87
N HIS A 119 11.07 3.25 -1.91
CA HIS A 119 9.92 2.36 -1.85
C HIS A 119 10.17 1.14 -0.97
N ILE A 120 11.36 0.51 -1.04
CA ILE A 120 11.71 -0.62 -0.16
C ILE A 120 11.71 -0.16 1.30
N LEU A 121 12.35 0.99 1.57
CA LEU A 121 12.38 1.59 2.90
C LEU A 121 10.95 1.87 3.39
N LEU A 122 10.12 2.55 2.59
CA LEU A 122 8.75 2.85 2.97
C LEU A 122 7.88 1.60 3.16
N ALA A 123 8.06 0.57 2.31
CA ALA A 123 7.39 -0.72 2.46
C ALA A 123 7.71 -1.35 3.82
N ARG A 124 8.97 -1.32 4.25
CA ARG A 124 9.38 -1.74 5.60
C ARG A 124 8.67 -0.92 6.69
N GLN A 125 8.61 0.39 6.53
CA GLN A 125 8.02 1.28 7.54
C GLN A 125 6.50 1.14 7.69
N VAL A 126 5.80 0.84 6.59
CA VAL A 126 4.36 0.49 6.62
C VAL A 126 4.12 -1.00 6.85
N ASN A 127 5.16 -1.74 7.25
CA ASN A 127 5.11 -3.13 7.69
C ASN A 127 4.66 -4.13 6.61
N VAL A 128 5.09 -3.92 5.37
CA VAL A 128 5.04 -4.96 4.33
C VAL A 128 6.00 -6.08 4.72
N PRO A 129 5.52 -7.31 4.98
CA PRO A 129 6.35 -8.35 5.57
C PRO A 129 7.19 -9.13 4.56
N TYR A 130 6.75 -9.22 3.30
CA TYR A 130 7.42 -10.00 2.25
C TYR A 130 7.57 -9.20 0.97
N ILE A 131 8.69 -9.40 0.28
CA ILE A 131 8.95 -8.83 -1.05
C ILE A 131 9.29 -9.96 -2.02
N VAL A 132 8.74 -9.87 -3.23
CA VAL A 132 9.20 -10.60 -4.42
C VAL A 132 9.72 -9.58 -5.41
N VAL A 133 10.82 -9.87 -6.11
CA VAL A 133 11.38 -8.96 -7.11
C VAL A 133 11.02 -9.45 -8.51
N PHE A 134 10.61 -8.51 -9.35
CA PHE A 134 10.50 -8.73 -10.79
C PHE A 134 11.54 -7.84 -11.50
N LEU A 135 12.60 -8.46 -12.00
CA LEU A 135 13.63 -7.82 -12.81
C LEU A 135 13.10 -7.74 -14.25
N ASN A 136 12.50 -6.60 -14.57
CA ASN A 136 11.79 -6.32 -15.82
C ASN A 136 12.74 -5.85 -16.92
N LYS A 137 12.25 -5.80 -18.17
CA LYS A 137 12.96 -5.29 -19.35
C LYS A 137 14.25 -6.04 -19.67
N VAL A 138 14.32 -7.33 -19.36
CA VAL A 138 15.48 -8.16 -19.71
C VAL A 138 15.67 -8.27 -21.22
N ASP A 139 14.62 -8.01 -22.01
CA ASP A 139 14.68 -7.90 -23.47
C ASP A 139 15.57 -6.75 -23.97
N GLN A 140 15.93 -5.80 -23.10
CA GLN A 140 16.78 -4.65 -23.43
C GLN A 140 18.24 -4.87 -23.05
N VAL A 141 18.57 -6.02 -22.44
CA VAL A 141 19.91 -6.32 -21.93
C VAL A 141 20.38 -7.65 -22.51
N ASP A 142 21.36 -7.58 -23.42
CA ASP A 142 21.93 -8.76 -24.07
C ASP A 142 23.02 -9.46 -23.23
N ASP A 143 23.51 -8.82 -22.16
CA ASP A 143 24.62 -9.29 -21.32
C ASP A 143 24.11 -9.95 -20.02
N GLU A 144 24.27 -11.26 -19.90
CA GLU A 144 23.89 -12.03 -18.71
C GLU A 144 24.68 -11.59 -17.46
N GLU A 145 25.94 -11.16 -17.59
CA GLU A 145 26.73 -10.71 -16.44
C GLU A 145 26.17 -9.40 -15.86
N LEU A 146 25.61 -8.54 -16.72
CA LEU A 146 24.95 -7.31 -16.28
C LEU A 146 23.63 -7.61 -15.54
N LEU A 147 22.86 -8.60 -16.00
CA LEU A 147 21.64 -9.04 -15.29
C LEU A 147 21.96 -9.58 -13.89
N ASP A 148 23.02 -10.39 -13.78
CA ASP A 148 23.48 -10.93 -12.50
C ASP A 148 23.96 -9.82 -11.56
N LEU A 149 24.68 -8.82 -12.09
CA LEU A 149 25.11 -7.66 -11.32
C LEU A 149 23.93 -6.85 -10.79
N VAL A 150 22.93 -6.56 -11.64
CA VAL A 150 21.74 -5.81 -11.21
C VAL A 150 20.95 -6.59 -10.16
N GLU A 151 20.80 -7.90 -10.31
CA GLU A 151 20.18 -8.73 -9.29
C GLU A 151 20.92 -8.64 -7.95
N LEU A 152 22.27 -8.75 -7.97
CA LEU A 152 23.09 -8.61 -6.77
C LEU A 152 22.86 -7.26 -6.07
N GLU A 153 22.87 -6.15 -6.81
CA GLU A 153 22.63 -4.82 -6.25
C GLU A 153 21.23 -4.69 -5.61
N VAL A 154 20.21 -5.31 -6.20
CA VAL A 154 18.85 -5.33 -5.62
C VAL A 154 18.80 -6.16 -4.34
N ARG A 155 19.49 -7.31 -4.29
CA ARG A 155 19.57 -8.14 -3.08
C ARG A 155 20.31 -7.44 -1.94
N GLU A 156 21.41 -6.75 -2.25
CA GLU A 156 22.14 -5.93 -1.28
C GLU A 156 21.25 -4.81 -0.72
N LEU A 157 20.49 -4.13 -1.58
CA LEU A 157 19.56 -3.08 -1.19
C LEU A 157 18.41 -3.59 -0.30
N LEU A 158 17.87 -4.77 -0.60
CA LEU A 158 16.87 -5.41 0.26
C LEU A 158 17.44 -5.72 1.65
N SER A 159 18.68 -6.23 1.68
CA SER A 159 19.40 -6.55 2.92
C SER A 159 19.70 -5.30 3.76
N GLU A 160 20.05 -4.19 3.11
CA GLU A 160 20.25 -2.87 3.76
C GLU A 160 19.01 -2.43 4.54
N TYR A 161 17.81 -2.72 4.04
CA TYR A 161 16.53 -2.37 4.67
C TYR A 161 15.85 -3.54 5.40
N GLU A 162 16.65 -4.50 5.88
CA GLU A 162 16.22 -5.60 6.75
C GLU A 162 15.21 -6.58 6.13
N PHE A 163 15.17 -6.66 4.79
CA PHE A 163 14.56 -7.80 4.09
C PHE A 163 15.62 -8.88 3.87
N PRO A 164 15.23 -10.17 3.79
CA PRO A 164 16.17 -11.26 3.56
C PRO A 164 16.59 -11.31 2.08
N GLY A 165 17.43 -10.36 1.65
CA GLY A 165 17.77 -10.13 0.25
C GLY A 165 18.30 -11.36 -0.49
N ASP A 166 19.05 -12.24 0.18
CA ASP A 166 19.57 -13.49 -0.38
C ASP A 166 18.47 -14.55 -0.62
N ASP A 167 17.39 -14.52 0.17
CA ASP A 167 16.30 -15.52 0.11
C ASP A 167 15.10 -15.04 -0.71
N VAL A 168 15.02 -13.74 -1.02
CA VAL A 168 13.93 -13.16 -1.81
C VAL A 168 13.92 -13.76 -3.23
N PRO A 169 12.76 -14.25 -3.73
CA PRO A 169 12.63 -14.67 -5.12
C PRO A 169 12.82 -13.48 -6.06
N VAL A 170 13.67 -13.67 -7.08
CA VAL A 170 13.89 -12.72 -8.15
C VAL A 170 13.50 -13.40 -9.46
N VAL A 171 12.46 -12.88 -10.12
CA VAL A 171 12.00 -13.37 -11.41
C VAL A 171 12.45 -12.40 -12.49
N ARG A 172 13.11 -12.93 -13.52
CA ARG A 172 13.64 -12.14 -14.65
C ARG A 172 12.69 -12.26 -15.83
N GLY A 173 12.32 -11.14 -16.44
CA GLY A 173 11.37 -11.19 -17.56
C GLY A 173 11.11 -9.87 -18.26
N SER A 174 10.23 -9.93 -19.26
CA SER A 174 9.72 -8.77 -19.98
C SER A 174 8.20 -8.72 -19.84
N ALA A 175 7.72 -7.82 -19.00
CA ALA A 175 6.29 -7.58 -18.84
C ALA A 175 5.63 -7.14 -20.15
N LEU A 176 6.36 -6.40 -20.99
CA LEU A 176 5.86 -5.92 -22.28
C LEU A 176 5.66 -7.08 -23.26
N HIS A 177 6.68 -7.92 -23.47
CA HIS A 177 6.54 -9.07 -24.37
C HIS A 177 5.52 -10.09 -23.86
N ALA A 178 5.41 -10.28 -22.53
CA ALA A 178 4.35 -11.10 -21.94
C ALA A 178 2.95 -10.56 -22.30
N LEU A 179 2.75 -9.24 -22.20
CA LEU A 179 1.49 -8.57 -22.51
C LEU A 179 1.15 -8.58 -24.02
N GLU A 180 2.16 -8.46 -24.88
CA GLU A 180 2.02 -8.46 -26.34
C GLU A 180 1.80 -9.85 -26.92
N SER A 181 2.31 -10.90 -26.27
CA SER A 181 2.18 -12.28 -26.71
C SER A 181 0.72 -12.73 -26.81
N GLY A 182 -0.09 -12.42 -25.78
CA GLY A 182 -1.50 -12.78 -25.75
C GLY A 182 -1.78 -14.29 -25.74
N ASP A 183 -0.79 -15.14 -25.47
CA ASP A 183 -0.93 -16.59 -25.28
C ASP A 183 -0.27 -17.02 -23.96
N PRO A 184 -1.02 -17.56 -22.98
CA PRO A 184 -0.48 -17.93 -21.67
C PRO A 184 0.46 -19.14 -21.70
N GLY A 185 0.58 -19.84 -22.84
CA GLY A 185 1.52 -20.93 -23.07
C GLY A 185 2.79 -20.51 -23.82
N ALA A 186 2.88 -19.24 -24.24
CA ALA A 186 4.04 -18.75 -24.98
C ALA A 186 5.25 -18.55 -24.06
N PRO A 187 6.49 -18.79 -24.55
CA PRO A 187 7.70 -18.60 -23.75
C PRO A 187 7.81 -17.21 -23.10
N GLU A 188 7.30 -16.18 -23.77
CA GLU A 188 7.32 -14.79 -23.29
C GLU A 188 6.48 -14.61 -22.00
N THR A 189 5.47 -15.45 -21.78
CA THR A 189 4.61 -15.40 -20.58
C THR A 189 5.10 -16.27 -19.42
N ALA A 190 6.17 -17.06 -19.64
CA ALA A 190 6.73 -17.94 -18.61
C ALA A 190 7.13 -17.16 -17.33
N CYS A 191 7.70 -15.96 -17.49
CA CYS A 191 8.07 -15.11 -16.37
C CYS A 191 6.87 -14.67 -15.52
N ILE A 192 5.67 -14.56 -16.10
CA ILE A 192 4.44 -14.27 -15.32
C ILE A 192 4.02 -15.52 -14.53
N GLY A 193 4.15 -16.71 -15.12
CA GLY A 193 3.94 -17.97 -14.40
C GLY A 193 4.88 -18.13 -13.20
N GLU A 194 6.18 -17.93 -13.42
CA GLU A 194 7.21 -17.98 -12.37
C GLU A 194 6.96 -16.95 -11.27
N LEU A 195 6.52 -15.73 -11.64
CA LEU A 195 6.13 -14.71 -10.67
C LEU A 195 4.93 -15.16 -9.83
N MET A 196 3.90 -15.73 -10.45
CA MET A 196 2.73 -16.25 -9.72
C MET A 196 3.13 -17.39 -8.77
N ASP A 197 4.01 -18.30 -9.20
CA ASP A 197 4.53 -19.38 -8.36
C ASP A 197 5.35 -18.85 -7.18
N ALA A 198 6.16 -17.82 -7.41
CA ALA A 198 6.91 -17.13 -6.35
C ALA A 198 5.96 -16.46 -5.34
N LEU A 199 4.89 -15.79 -5.80
CA LEU A 199 3.88 -15.21 -4.91
C LEU A 199 3.15 -16.30 -4.09
N ASP A 200 2.76 -17.39 -4.73
CA ASP A 200 2.04 -18.52 -4.12
C ASP A 200 2.89 -19.30 -3.09
N SER A 201 4.21 -19.34 -3.28
CA SER A 201 5.11 -20.11 -2.41
C SER A 201 5.80 -19.28 -1.34
N TYR A 202 6.19 -18.04 -1.65
CA TYR A 202 7.03 -17.23 -0.76
C TYR A 202 6.22 -16.32 0.18
N ILE A 203 5.15 -15.70 -0.32
CA ILE A 203 4.27 -14.88 0.53
C ILE A 203 3.31 -15.83 1.24
N PRO A 204 3.33 -15.94 2.58
CA PRO A 204 2.39 -16.79 3.29
C PRO A 204 0.97 -16.20 3.23
N VAL A 205 -0.03 -17.06 3.40
CA VAL A 205 -1.38 -16.57 3.69
C VAL A 205 -1.34 -15.94 5.09
N PRO A 206 -1.61 -14.63 5.21
CA PRO A 206 -1.48 -13.93 6.48
C PRO A 206 -2.58 -14.37 7.46
N GLU A 207 -2.21 -14.49 8.73
CA GLU A 207 -3.18 -14.68 9.81
C GLU A 207 -4.02 -13.40 9.96
N ARG A 208 -5.32 -13.52 9.73
CA ARG A 208 -6.24 -12.38 9.76
C ARG A 208 -6.79 -12.21 11.17
N ALA A 209 -6.70 -11.00 11.72
CA ALA A 209 -7.20 -10.67 13.06
C ALA A 209 -8.73 -10.46 13.07
N THR A 210 -9.49 -11.49 12.66
CA THR A 210 -10.96 -11.44 12.51
C THR A 210 -11.71 -11.46 13.84
N ASP A 211 -11.05 -11.86 14.93
CA ASP A 211 -11.57 -11.92 16.29
C ASP A 211 -11.48 -10.59 17.04
N LYS A 212 -10.76 -9.60 16.50
CA LYS A 212 -10.63 -8.26 17.07
C LYS A 212 -11.81 -7.35 16.69
N PRO A 213 -12.03 -6.23 17.40
CA PRO A 213 -13.01 -5.23 17.00
C PRO A 213 -12.75 -4.70 15.59
N PHE A 214 -13.80 -4.56 14.79
CA PHE A 214 -13.73 -4.10 13.40
C PHE A 214 -13.02 -2.75 13.27
N LEU A 215 -12.09 -2.65 12.33
CA LEU A 215 -11.45 -1.40 11.92
C LEU A 215 -11.07 -1.46 10.44
N MET A 216 -11.49 -0.45 9.69
CA MET A 216 -11.16 -0.27 8.28
C MET A 216 -10.75 1.19 8.04
N PRO A 217 -9.49 1.47 7.68
CA PRO A 217 -9.07 2.81 7.29
C PRO A 217 -9.73 3.23 5.97
N VAL A 218 -10.17 4.48 5.88
CA VAL A 218 -10.79 5.03 4.66
C VAL A 218 -9.69 5.49 3.70
N GLU A 219 -9.64 4.86 2.53
CA GLU A 219 -8.74 5.22 1.43
C GLU A 219 -9.41 6.19 0.45
N ASP A 220 -10.65 5.91 0.05
CA ASP A 220 -11.39 6.73 -0.91
C ASP A 220 -12.90 6.76 -0.61
N VAL A 221 -13.58 7.77 -1.16
CA VAL A 221 -14.99 8.07 -0.90
C VAL A 221 -15.73 8.36 -2.20
N PHE A 222 -16.72 7.51 -2.48
CA PHE A 222 -17.58 7.61 -3.65
C PHE A 222 -19.03 7.89 -3.26
N THR A 223 -19.77 8.52 -4.16
CA THR A 223 -21.22 8.62 -4.04
C THR A 223 -21.84 7.78 -5.14
N ILE A 224 -22.67 6.81 -4.77
CA ILE A 224 -23.50 6.07 -5.72
C ILE A 224 -24.87 6.72 -5.78
N THR A 225 -25.22 7.31 -6.93
CA THR A 225 -26.51 7.94 -7.18
C THR A 225 -27.66 6.99 -6.79
N GLY A 226 -28.52 7.44 -5.89
CA GLY A 226 -29.68 6.67 -5.42
C GLY A 226 -29.37 5.59 -4.36
N ARG A 227 -28.11 5.36 -3.98
CA ARG A 227 -27.75 4.43 -2.88
C ARG A 227 -27.15 5.13 -1.67
N GLY A 228 -26.21 6.06 -1.87
CA GLY A 228 -25.54 6.79 -0.79
C GLY A 228 -24.02 6.86 -0.93
N THR A 229 -23.34 7.18 0.17
CA THR A 229 -21.87 7.27 0.23
C THR A 229 -21.25 5.91 0.50
N VAL A 230 -20.28 5.54 -0.33
CA VAL A 230 -19.44 4.36 -0.19
C VAL A 230 -18.04 4.80 0.20
N VAL A 231 -17.50 4.19 1.25
CA VAL A 231 -16.09 4.33 1.63
C VAL A 231 -15.36 3.05 1.27
N THR A 232 -14.16 3.17 0.73
CA THR A 232 -13.33 2.00 0.37
C THR A 232 -12.08 1.95 1.23
N GLY A 233 -11.59 0.73 1.46
CA GLY A 233 -10.30 0.49 2.07
C GLY A 233 -10.11 -0.98 2.42
N ARG A 234 -8.90 -1.32 2.84
CA ARG A 234 -8.58 -2.64 3.40
C ARG A 234 -9.08 -2.74 4.83
N ILE A 235 -9.87 -3.78 5.13
CA ILE A 235 -10.24 -4.08 6.52
C ILE A 235 -8.98 -4.54 7.26
N GLU A 236 -8.56 -3.78 8.27
CA GLU A 236 -7.34 -4.07 9.04
C GLU A 236 -7.56 -5.21 10.03
N ARG A 237 -8.71 -5.19 10.71
CA ARG A 237 -9.09 -6.17 11.72
C ARG A 237 -10.59 -6.32 11.86
N GLY A 238 -11.02 -7.42 12.46
CA GLY A 238 -12.40 -7.77 12.74
C GLY A 238 -13.21 -8.17 11.50
N VAL A 239 -14.52 -8.22 11.71
CA VAL A 239 -15.53 -8.56 10.70
C VAL A 239 -16.63 -7.51 10.75
N VAL A 240 -17.20 -7.15 9.61
CA VAL A 240 -18.36 -6.27 9.50
C VAL A 240 -19.44 -6.88 8.62
N LYS A 241 -20.70 -6.79 9.08
CA LYS A 241 -21.86 -7.30 8.35
C LYS A 241 -22.77 -6.19 7.89
N THR A 242 -23.51 -6.46 6.81
CA THR A 242 -24.61 -5.59 6.42
C THR A 242 -25.65 -5.53 7.55
N GLY A 243 -25.97 -4.33 7.99
CA GLY A 243 -26.90 -4.04 9.09
C GLY A 243 -26.20 -3.68 10.41
N GLU A 244 -24.89 -3.85 10.54
CA GLU A 244 -24.15 -3.54 11.76
C GLU A 244 -23.91 -2.02 11.93
N GLY A 245 -23.96 -1.58 13.18
CA GLY A 245 -23.63 -0.21 13.56
C GLY A 245 -22.12 -0.01 13.65
N VAL A 246 -21.63 1.09 13.10
CA VAL A 246 -20.21 1.46 13.07
C VAL A 246 -20.04 2.94 13.40
N GLU A 247 -18.81 3.34 13.73
CA GLU A 247 -18.42 4.72 13.96
C GLU A 247 -17.40 5.18 12.92
N LEU A 248 -17.61 6.37 12.38
CA LEU A 248 -16.60 7.12 11.64
C LEU A 248 -15.79 7.92 12.64
N VAL A 249 -14.47 7.71 12.67
CA VAL A 249 -13.56 8.32 13.64
C VAL A 249 -12.37 8.97 12.91
N GLY A 250 -12.03 10.20 13.28
CA GLY A 250 -10.84 10.91 12.83
C GLY A 250 -11.12 12.31 12.27
N LEU A 251 -10.07 13.12 12.15
CA LEU A 251 -10.10 14.47 11.57
C LEU A 251 -11.16 15.40 12.20
N GLY A 252 -11.42 15.22 13.49
CA GLY A 252 -12.38 16.02 14.26
C GLY A 252 -13.85 15.63 14.07
N SER A 253 -14.12 14.49 13.43
CA SER A 253 -15.46 13.94 13.25
C SER A 253 -15.61 12.59 13.95
N GLU A 254 -16.69 12.46 14.72
CA GLU A 254 -17.15 11.22 15.33
C GLU A 254 -18.64 11.05 15.02
N LYS A 255 -18.97 10.10 14.14
CA LYS A 255 -20.36 9.89 13.70
C LYS A 255 -20.73 8.42 13.68
N LYS A 256 -21.80 8.08 14.39
CA LYS A 256 -22.43 6.76 14.33
C LYS A 256 -23.20 6.60 13.03
N THR A 257 -23.06 5.46 12.39
CA THR A 257 -23.80 5.07 11.19
C THR A 257 -24.04 3.55 11.17
N VAL A 258 -24.66 3.05 10.10
CA VAL A 258 -24.95 1.63 9.87
C VAL A 258 -24.42 1.26 8.50
N VAL A 259 -23.72 0.14 8.41
CA VAL A 259 -23.31 -0.45 7.14
C VAL A 259 -24.53 -1.04 6.47
N THR A 260 -24.83 -0.64 5.24
CA THR A 260 -26.02 -1.07 4.48
C THR A 260 -25.70 -1.91 3.26
N GLY A 261 -24.41 -2.10 2.98
CA GLY A 261 -23.91 -3.03 2.00
C GLY A 261 -22.41 -3.14 2.11
N VAL A 262 -21.91 -4.35 1.87
CA VAL A 262 -20.49 -4.67 1.76
C VAL A 262 -20.26 -5.19 0.35
N GLU A 263 -19.28 -4.64 -0.34
CA GLU A 263 -18.91 -5.05 -1.70
C GLU A 263 -17.39 -5.17 -1.82
N MET A 264 -16.91 -6.06 -2.68
CA MET A 264 -15.50 -6.19 -3.06
C MET A 264 -15.44 -6.40 -4.56
N PHE A 265 -14.65 -5.61 -5.28
CA PHE A 265 -14.56 -5.63 -6.75
C PHE A 265 -15.94 -5.64 -7.47
N ARG A 266 -16.88 -4.81 -6.98
CA ARG A 266 -18.28 -4.71 -7.48
C ARG A 266 -19.14 -5.97 -7.29
N LYS A 267 -18.64 -6.97 -6.57
CA LYS A 267 -19.37 -8.17 -6.14
C LYS A 267 -19.89 -7.98 -4.71
N ILE A 268 -21.09 -8.48 -4.41
CA ILE A 268 -21.73 -8.35 -3.10
C ILE A 268 -21.14 -9.36 -2.12
N LEU A 269 -20.86 -8.93 -0.90
CA LEU A 269 -20.44 -9.77 0.22
C LEU A 269 -21.54 -9.79 1.30
N ASP A 270 -21.72 -10.96 1.94
CA ASP A 270 -22.57 -11.06 3.14
C ASP A 270 -21.90 -10.40 4.35
N GLU A 271 -20.58 -10.59 4.46
CA GLU A 271 -19.71 -10.00 5.47
C GLU A 271 -18.33 -9.66 4.87
N GLY A 272 -17.75 -8.55 5.34
CA GLY A 272 -16.35 -8.19 5.09
C GLY A 272 -15.50 -8.58 6.30
N GLN A 273 -14.30 -9.09 6.06
CA GLN A 273 -13.37 -9.52 7.09
C GLN A 273 -11.99 -8.91 6.90
N ALA A 274 -11.19 -8.92 7.97
CA ALA A 274 -9.79 -8.50 7.94
C ALA A 274 -9.05 -9.08 6.73
N GLY A 275 -8.43 -8.19 5.95
CA GLY A 275 -7.76 -8.51 4.70
C GLY A 275 -8.52 -8.13 3.43
N ASP A 276 -9.84 -7.96 3.46
CA ASP A 276 -10.59 -7.61 2.24
C ASP A 276 -10.39 -6.15 1.86
N ASN A 277 -10.23 -5.87 0.57
CA ASN A 277 -10.41 -4.53 0.00
C ASN A 277 -11.89 -4.29 -0.28
N ALA A 278 -12.59 -3.74 0.71
CA ALA A 278 -14.03 -3.63 0.70
C ALA A 278 -14.50 -2.19 0.45
N GLY A 279 -15.64 -2.07 -0.22
CA GLY A 279 -16.48 -0.88 -0.25
C GLY A 279 -17.65 -1.04 0.72
N LEU A 280 -17.79 -0.11 1.66
CA LEU A 280 -18.88 -0.08 2.64
C LEU A 280 -19.86 1.04 2.32
N LEU A 281 -21.13 0.69 2.09
CA LEU A 281 -22.20 1.67 1.89
C LEU A 281 -22.74 2.15 3.24
N LEU A 282 -22.55 3.42 3.57
CA LEU A 282 -22.91 4.00 4.87
C LEU A 282 -24.25 4.72 4.83
N ARG A 283 -25.10 4.45 5.83
CA ARG A 283 -26.43 5.08 5.94
C ARG A 283 -26.33 6.51 6.46
N GLY A 284 -26.93 7.46 5.74
CA GLY A 284 -27.12 8.83 6.23
C GLY A 284 -25.80 9.60 6.44
N VAL A 285 -24.74 9.20 5.73
CA VAL A 285 -23.46 9.91 5.67
C VAL A 285 -23.38 10.59 4.32
N ALA A 286 -23.24 11.91 4.32
CA ALA A 286 -22.95 12.67 3.11
C ALA A 286 -21.46 12.58 2.77
N LYS A 287 -21.10 12.73 1.49
CA LYS A 287 -19.69 12.72 1.05
C LYS A 287 -18.84 13.78 1.76
N THR A 288 -19.43 14.89 2.21
CA THR A 288 -18.74 15.95 2.94
C THR A 288 -18.49 15.64 4.42
N GLU A 289 -19.02 14.54 4.94
CA GLU A 289 -18.89 14.13 6.34
C GLU A 289 -17.87 13.00 6.54
N VAL A 290 -17.27 12.52 5.45
CA VAL A 290 -16.27 11.45 5.47
C VAL A 290 -15.20 11.72 4.42
N GLU A 291 -13.95 11.54 4.80
CA GLU A 291 -12.80 11.75 3.93
C GLU A 291 -11.71 10.73 4.18
N ARG A 292 -10.73 10.67 3.27
CA ARG A 292 -9.53 9.84 3.41
C ARG A 292 -8.78 10.23 4.69
N GLY A 293 -8.27 9.22 5.40
CA GLY A 293 -7.60 9.41 6.70
C GLY A 293 -8.53 9.24 7.91
N MET A 294 -9.84 9.15 7.70
CA MET A 294 -10.74 8.63 8.73
C MET A 294 -10.66 7.11 8.81
N VAL A 295 -11.22 6.52 9.87
CA VAL A 295 -11.45 5.08 9.98
C VAL A 295 -12.93 4.79 10.19
N VAL A 296 -13.40 3.67 9.66
CA VAL A 296 -14.67 3.04 10.06
C VAL A 296 -14.33 1.99 11.10
N ALA A 297 -14.90 2.07 12.29
CA ALA A 297 -14.58 1.17 13.39
C ALA A 297 -15.83 0.63 14.08
N HIS A 298 -15.67 -0.48 14.79
CA HIS A 298 -16.66 -0.92 15.78
C HIS A 298 -16.86 0.22 16.79
N PRO A 299 -18.10 0.50 17.22
CA PRO A 299 -18.36 1.58 18.15
C PRO A 299 -17.48 1.51 19.40
N GLN A 300 -16.88 2.64 19.78
CA GLN A 300 -16.05 2.81 20.96
C GLN A 300 -14.78 1.95 21.01
N SER A 301 -14.38 1.31 19.91
CA SER A 301 -13.18 0.45 19.89
C SER A 301 -11.88 1.21 19.62
N ILE A 302 -11.96 2.45 19.15
CA ILE A 302 -10.83 3.34 18.92
C ILE A 302 -11.27 4.79 19.13
N THR A 303 -10.40 5.59 19.72
CA THR A 303 -10.65 7.01 20.00
C THR A 303 -9.65 7.88 19.23
N PRO A 304 -10.03 9.12 18.86
CA PRO A 304 -9.13 10.00 18.14
C PRO A 304 -8.26 10.81 19.11
N HIS A 305 -6.96 10.90 18.83
CA HIS A 305 -5.96 11.52 19.70
C HIS A 305 -5.12 12.56 18.94
N ARG A 306 -4.58 13.54 19.67
CA ARG A 306 -3.69 14.57 19.10
C ARG A 306 -2.30 14.50 19.68
N LYS A 307 -2.14 14.01 20.91
CA LYS A 307 -0.90 14.10 21.68
C LYS A 307 -0.38 12.72 21.99
N PHE A 308 0.83 12.45 21.54
CA PHE A 308 1.47 11.15 21.74
C PHE A 308 2.98 11.29 21.88
N SER A 309 3.59 10.30 22.52
CA SER A 309 5.03 10.06 22.44
C SER A 309 5.32 9.02 21.38
N ALA A 310 6.45 9.17 20.71
CA ALA A 310 6.92 8.21 19.73
C ALA A 310 8.43 8.04 19.76
N GLU A 311 8.85 6.83 19.39
CA GLU A 311 10.23 6.54 19.01
C GLU A 311 10.35 6.69 17.49
N VAL A 312 11.33 7.46 17.03
CA VAL A 312 11.49 7.85 15.62
C VAL A 312 12.94 7.67 15.19
N TYR A 313 13.12 6.93 14.10
CA TYR A 313 14.35 6.92 13.33
C TYR A 313 14.32 8.04 12.28
N VAL A 314 15.36 8.87 12.23
CA VAL A 314 15.49 9.97 11.26
C VAL A 314 16.35 9.53 10.09
N LEU A 315 15.80 9.53 8.89
CA LEU A 315 16.48 9.05 7.70
C LEU A 315 17.66 9.95 7.33
N THR A 316 18.79 9.32 7.03
CA THR A 316 20.00 9.96 6.51
C THR A 316 19.81 10.46 5.08
N LYS A 317 20.75 11.29 4.61
CA LYS A 317 20.83 11.72 3.22
C LYS A 317 20.88 10.55 2.23
N ASN A 318 21.60 9.48 2.57
CA ASN A 318 21.81 8.34 1.67
C ASN A 318 20.53 7.52 1.51
N GLU A 319 19.69 7.49 2.54
CA GLU A 319 18.35 6.88 2.52
C GLU A 319 17.28 7.80 1.91
N GLY A 320 17.68 8.93 1.31
CA GLY A 320 16.77 9.90 0.69
C GLY A 320 16.14 10.92 1.65
N GLY A 321 16.52 10.86 2.94
CA GLY A 321 16.00 11.71 4.00
C GLY A 321 16.65 13.10 4.09
N ARG A 322 16.97 13.50 5.32
CA ARG A 322 17.43 14.86 5.62
C ARG A 322 18.93 15.03 5.36
N HIS A 323 19.31 16.24 4.95
CA HIS A 323 20.73 16.65 4.86
C HIS A 323 21.17 17.43 6.10
N THR A 324 20.21 18.03 6.82
CA THR A 324 20.45 18.94 7.95
C THR A 324 19.63 18.51 9.16
N PRO A 325 20.12 18.82 10.38
CA PRO A 325 19.37 18.56 11.59
C PRO A 325 18.03 19.31 11.63
N PHE A 326 17.17 18.91 12.56
CA PHE A 326 16.00 19.69 12.96
C PHE A 326 16.01 19.95 14.47
N PHE A 327 15.19 20.91 14.89
CA PHE A 327 15.14 21.47 16.24
C PHE A 327 13.70 21.42 16.78
N ASN A 328 13.52 21.78 18.04
CA ASN A 328 12.19 22.00 18.62
C ASN A 328 11.33 22.95 17.77
N GLY A 329 10.04 22.62 17.64
CA GLY A 329 9.11 23.33 16.75
C GLY A 329 9.15 22.86 15.30
N TYR A 330 9.81 21.73 15.02
CA TYR A 330 9.77 21.06 13.73
C TYR A 330 8.33 20.66 13.37
N ARG A 331 7.87 21.03 12.16
CA ARG A 331 6.48 20.85 11.73
C ARG A 331 6.31 20.06 10.42
N PRO A 332 6.56 18.75 10.43
CA PRO A 332 6.40 17.90 9.26
C PRO A 332 4.94 17.41 9.09
N GLN A 333 4.72 16.64 8.03
CA GLN A 333 3.53 15.80 7.86
C GLN A 333 3.78 14.42 8.44
N PHE A 334 2.82 13.92 9.22
CA PHE A 334 2.81 12.57 9.79
C PHE A 334 1.79 11.71 9.03
N TYR A 335 2.19 10.49 8.68
CA TYR A 335 1.39 9.55 7.91
C TYR A 335 1.01 8.34 8.76
N PHE A 336 -0.26 8.23 9.14
CA PHE A 336 -0.83 7.11 9.89
C PHE A 336 -1.83 6.36 9.02
N ARG A 337 -1.53 5.12 8.61
CA ARG A 337 -2.38 4.35 7.71
C ARG A 337 -2.67 5.15 6.41
N THR A 338 -3.91 5.60 6.23
CA THR A 338 -4.37 6.41 5.09
C THR A 338 -4.39 7.92 5.39
N THR A 339 -4.08 8.32 6.62
CA THR A 339 -4.13 9.68 7.14
C THR A 339 -2.81 10.39 6.91
N ASP A 340 -2.86 11.62 6.41
CA ASP A 340 -1.77 12.59 6.47
C ASP A 340 -2.19 13.83 7.26
N VAL A 341 -1.41 14.19 8.26
CA VAL A 341 -1.73 15.28 9.19
C VAL A 341 -0.47 15.99 9.65
N THR A 342 -0.53 17.32 9.70
CA THR A 342 0.60 18.12 10.19
C THR A 342 0.71 17.99 11.70
N GLY A 343 1.93 17.86 12.21
CA GLY A 343 2.19 17.83 13.64
C GLY A 343 3.37 18.71 14.01
N SER A 344 3.46 19.08 15.29
CA SER A 344 4.62 19.74 15.87
C SER A 344 5.38 18.73 16.72
N ALA A 345 6.69 18.59 16.49
CA ALA A 345 7.55 17.72 17.28
C ALA A 345 8.28 18.51 18.37
N GLU A 346 8.28 17.95 19.57
CA GLU A 346 9.01 18.41 20.75
C GLU A 346 10.01 17.32 21.19
N LEU A 347 11.27 17.72 21.23
CA LEU A 347 12.41 16.92 21.64
C LEU A 347 12.49 16.86 23.18
N PRO A 348 13.10 15.80 23.74
CA PRO A 348 13.29 15.68 25.18
C PRO A 348 14.15 16.81 25.75
N GLU A 349 13.98 17.08 27.04
CA GLU A 349 14.85 18.02 27.74
C GLU A 349 16.33 17.66 27.57
N GLY A 350 17.15 18.66 27.24
CA GLY A 350 18.59 18.48 26.99
C GLY A 350 18.96 18.07 25.57
N VAL A 351 17.99 17.76 24.70
CA VAL A 351 18.23 17.50 23.27
C VAL A 351 17.93 18.75 22.46
N GLU A 352 18.97 19.46 22.01
CA GLU A 352 18.80 20.71 21.25
C GLU A 352 18.46 20.46 19.77
N MET A 353 19.01 19.40 19.18
CA MET A 353 18.84 19.08 17.77
C MET A 353 18.93 17.57 17.54
N VAL A 354 18.32 17.09 16.46
CA VAL A 354 18.38 15.70 16.02
C VAL A 354 19.06 15.64 14.66
N MET A 355 20.06 14.76 14.54
CA MET A 355 20.83 14.57 13.33
C MET A 355 20.19 13.50 12.43
N PRO A 356 20.34 13.59 11.09
CA PRO A 356 20.00 12.48 10.21
C PRO A 356 20.79 11.22 10.61
N GLY A 357 20.10 10.10 10.79
CA GLY A 357 20.63 8.81 11.28
C GLY A 357 20.35 8.53 12.76
N ASP A 358 19.83 9.51 13.51
CA ASP A 358 19.53 9.33 14.93
C ASP A 358 18.23 8.55 15.16
N ASN A 359 18.19 7.80 16.26
CA ASN A 359 16.96 7.35 16.89
C ASN A 359 16.63 8.28 18.06
N VAL A 360 15.44 8.86 18.05
CA VAL A 360 15.01 9.85 19.05
C VAL A 360 13.61 9.55 19.56
N ASN A 361 13.42 9.72 20.86
CA ASN A 361 12.09 9.81 21.44
C ASN A 361 11.59 11.25 21.35
N MET A 362 10.39 11.48 20.82
CA MET A 362 9.80 12.81 20.74
C MET A 362 8.32 12.80 21.16
N ALA A 363 7.86 13.93 21.69
CA ALA A 363 6.44 14.20 21.86
C ALA A 363 5.93 14.91 20.60
N VAL A 364 4.71 14.56 20.16
CA VAL A 364 4.10 15.12 18.96
C VAL A 364 2.70 15.61 19.27
N GLU A 365 2.36 16.81 18.79
CA GLU A 365 1.01 17.36 18.80
C GLU A 365 0.51 17.57 17.37
N LEU A 366 -0.55 16.85 17.00
CA LEU A 366 -1.19 16.95 15.68
C LEU A 366 -2.16 18.13 15.60
N ILE A 367 -2.30 18.72 14.41
CA ILE A 367 -3.24 19.83 14.18
C ILE A 367 -4.70 19.39 14.20
N ALA A 368 -4.97 18.10 13.97
CA ALA A 368 -6.28 17.47 14.02
C ALA A 368 -6.19 16.13 14.76
N PRO A 369 -7.25 15.70 15.47
CA PRO A 369 -7.26 14.42 16.16
C PRO A 369 -7.43 13.28 15.14
N ILE A 370 -6.66 12.20 15.28
CA ILE A 370 -6.69 11.04 14.36
C ILE A 370 -6.85 9.75 15.14
N ALA A 371 -7.45 8.73 14.53
CA ALA A 371 -7.66 7.44 15.18
C ALA A 371 -6.32 6.75 15.47
N MET A 372 -5.95 6.65 16.74
CA MET A 372 -4.61 6.26 17.18
C MET A 372 -4.68 5.23 18.31
N GLU A 373 -3.70 4.34 18.35
CA GLU A 373 -3.47 3.40 19.44
C GLU A 373 -1.96 3.22 19.65
N GLU A 374 -1.55 2.74 20.81
CA GLU A 374 -0.14 2.42 21.07
C GLU A 374 0.36 1.36 20.09
N ASN A 375 1.65 1.44 19.74
CA ASN A 375 2.33 0.62 18.73
C ASN A 375 1.91 0.90 17.28
N LEU A 376 1.10 1.94 17.03
CA LEU A 376 0.81 2.37 15.67
C LEU A 376 2.07 2.96 15.01
N ARG A 377 2.49 2.39 13.89
CA ARG A 377 3.61 2.89 13.09
C ARG A 377 3.17 4.05 12.21
N PHE A 378 4.11 4.94 11.89
CA PHE A 378 3.90 6.08 11.02
C PHE A 378 5.17 6.50 10.29
N ALA A 379 5.00 7.21 9.18
CA ALA A 379 6.09 7.87 8.47
C ALA A 379 6.03 9.40 8.65
N ILE A 380 7.19 10.06 8.62
CA ILE A 380 7.32 11.51 8.68
C ILE A 380 7.82 12.00 7.32
N ARG A 381 7.15 12.99 6.73
CA ARG A 381 7.56 13.58 5.46
C ARG A 381 7.62 15.10 5.51
N GLU A 382 8.58 15.65 4.76
CA GLU A 382 8.75 17.09 4.56
C GLU A 382 9.27 17.35 3.14
N GLY A 383 8.74 18.38 2.47
CA GLY A 383 9.27 18.83 1.18
C GLY A 383 9.25 17.75 0.10
N GLY A 384 8.28 16.84 0.14
CA GLY A 384 8.15 15.72 -0.80
C GLY A 384 9.07 14.53 -0.51
N ARG A 385 9.81 14.52 0.62
CA ARG A 385 10.71 13.42 0.99
C ARG A 385 10.28 12.77 2.29
N THR A 386 10.54 11.47 2.39
CA THR A 386 10.45 10.75 3.66
C THR A 386 11.67 11.07 4.51
N VAL A 387 11.46 11.59 5.72
CA VAL A 387 12.52 12.11 6.58
C VAL A 387 12.63 11.38 7.92
N GLY A 388 11.61 10.61 8.28
CA GLY A 388 11.62 9.82 9.51
C GLY A 388 10.60 8.69 9.44
N ALA A 389 10.78 7.72 10.31
CA ALA A 389 9.82 6.66 10.54
C ALA A 389 9.74 6.37 12.03
N GLY A 390 8.54 6.13 12.54
CA GLY A 390 8.34 6.01 13.96
C GLY A 390 7.19 5.12 14.36
N VAL A 391 7.08 4.93 15.67
CA VAL A 391 6.04 4.15 16.32
C VAL A 391 5.52 4.90 17.54
N VAL A 392 4.20 4.95 17.69
CA VAL A 392 3.52 5.53 18.87
C VAL A 392 3.84 4.67 20.09
N THR A 393 4.42 5.28 21.13
CA THR A 393 4.79 4.59 22.37
C THR A 393 3.85 4.88 23.53
N ALA A 394 3.19 6.04 23.55
CA ALA A 394 2.20 6.40 24.55
C ALA A 394 1.25 7.49 24.03
N ILE A 395 0.01 7.49 24.50
CA ILE A 395 -1.02 8.48 24.18
C ILE A 395 -1.33 9.33 25.43
N HIS A 396 -1.50 10.65 25.26
CA HIS A 396 -1.55 11.60 26.38
C HIS A 396 -2.89 12.33 26.56
N ASP A 397 -3.84 12.17 25.64
CA ASP A 397 -5.12 12.90 25.64
C ASP A 397 -6.37 12.03 25.54
#